data_AF-A0A2D4PGT5-F1
#
_entry.id   AF-A0A2D4PGT5-F1
#
_cell.length_a   1.000
_cell.length_b   1.000
_cell.length_c   1.000
_cell.angle_alpha   90.00
_cell.angle_beta   90.00
_cell.angle_gamma   90.00
#
_symmetry.space_group_name_H-M   'P 1'
#
loop_
_entity.id
_entity.type
_entity.pdbx_description
1 polymer ?
#
loop_
_entity_poly.entity_id
_entity_poly.type
_entity_poly.pdbx_seq_one_letter_code
_entity_poly.pdbx_strand_id
1 'polypeptide(L)'
;PCTKYLNCNACNQEKSKVTPANRLNIRLNGFKTSEPLEVVFADIIGPKKPSLGGACYILSIIDRFSRYGFYYLMKTKAETYQYFVNWLKFAERKKKQKSY
;
A
#
# COMPACT_ATOMS: atom_id res chain seq x y z
N PRO A 1 -41.69 11.22 -27.24
CA PRO A 1 -41.71 11.53 -25.79
C PRO A 1 -41.19 10.34 -24.96
N CYS A 2 -39.89 10.33 -24.63
CA CYS A 2 -39.27 9.29 -23.81
C CYS A 2 -38.67 9.92 -22.55
N THR A 3 -39.54 10.28 -21.60
CA THR A 3 -39.15 10.86 -20.30
C THR A 3 -39.82 10.16 -19.11
N LYS A 4 -40.45 8.99 -19.32
CA LYS A 4 -41.25 8.34 -18.26
C LYS A 4 -40.47 7.44 -17.28
N TYR A 5 -39.19 7.16 -17.51
CA TYR A 5 -38.44 6.16 -16.71
C TYR A 5 -37.12 6.64 -16.09
N LEU A 6 -36.96 7.95 -15.90
CA LEU A 6 -35.74 8.51 -15.31
C LEU A 6 -35.70 8.50 -13.77
N ASN A 7 -36.77 8.05 -13.10
CA ASN A 7 -36.82 8.08 -11.63
C ASN A 7 -37.27 6.73 -11.05
N CYS A 8 -36.37 5.75 -11.11
CA CYS A 8 -36.56 4.46 -10.45
C CYS A 8 -36.00 4.53 -9.01
N ASN A 9 -36.87 4.37 -8.01
CA ASN A 9 -36.48 4.38 -6.60
C ASN A 9 -35.51 3.25 -6.23
N ALA A 10 -35.70 2.05 -6.80
CA ALA A 10 -34.78 0.93 -6.61
C ALA A 10 -33.38 1.24 -7.19
N CYS A 11 -33.31 1.80 -8.41
CA CYS A 11 -32.02 2.21 -9.00
C CYS A 11 -31.34 3.34 -8.21
N ASN A 12 -32.10 4.25 -7.60
CA ASN A 12 -31.56 5.33 -6.76
C ASN A 12 -31.07 4.84 -5.39
N GLN A 13 -31.66 3.77 -4.85
CA GLN A 13 -31.24 3.17 -3.57
C GLN A 13 -30.07 2.19 -3.75
N GLU A 14 -30.07 1.41 -4.83
CA GLU A 14 -29.08 0.34 -5.05
C GLU A 14 -27.82 0.81 -5.77
N LYS A 15 -27.93 1.77 -6.71
CA LYS A 15 -26.74 2.44 -7.25
C LYS A 15 -26.36 3.53 -6.27
N SER A 16 -25.55 3.18 -5.26
CA SER A 16 -24.84 4.19 -4.49
C SER A 16 -24.09 5.09 -5.47
N LYS A 17 -24.62 6.29 -5.75
CA LYS A 17 -23.82 7.33 -6.40
C LYS A 17 -22.71 7.58 -5.41
N VAL A 18 -21.52 7.07 -5.71
CA VAL A 18 -20.33 7.35 -4.92
C VAL A 18 -20.24 8.86 -4.88
N THR A 19 -20.67 9.48 -3.79
CA THR A 19 -20.37 10.87 -3.54
C THR A 19 -18.86 10.91 -3.57
N PRO A 20 -18.23 11.66 -4.49
CA PRO A 20 -16.80 11.83 -4.43
C PRO A 20 -16.58 12.53 -3.11
N ALA A 21 -16.20 11.78 -2.08
CA ALA A 21 -15.59 12.38 -0.91
C ALA A 21 -14.46 13.25 -1.49
N ASN A 22 -14.31 14.47 -0.99
CA ASN A 22 -13.25 15.42 -1.37
C ASN A 22 -11.86 14.87 -0.95
N ARG A 23 -11.56 13.61 -1.30
CA ARG A 23 -10.34 12.85 -1.01
C ARG A 23 -9.16 13.37 -1.81
N LEU A 24 -9.41 14.20 -2.83
CA LEU A 24 -8.35 14.85 -3.60
C LEU A 24 -7.58 15.85 -2.74
N ASN A 25 -8.26 16.63 -1.89
CA ASN A 25 -7.59 17.65 -1.06
C ASN A 25 -6.80 17.06 0.12
N ILE A 26 -7.20 15.90 0.65
CA ILE A 26 -6.44 15.20 1.70
C ILE A 26 -5.19 14.50 1.13
N ARG A 27 -5.25 13.98 -0.10
CA ARG A 27 -4.11 13.27 -0.71
C ARG A 27 -3.02 14.20 -1.24
N LEU A 28 -3.34 15.43 -1.60
CA LEU A 28 -2.37 16.40 -2.12
C LEU A 28 -1.51 17.04 -1.02
N ASN A 29 -2.02 17.16 0.21
CA ASN A 29 -1.32 17.81 1.33
C ASN A 29 -0.83 16.88 2.44
N GLY A 30 -1.23 15.60 2.48
CA GLY A 30 -1.14 14.80 3.71
C GLY A 30 0.23 14.30 4.17
N PHE A 31 1.21 14.12 3.28
CA PHE A 31 2.52 13.55 3.66
C PHE A 31 3.61 14.03 2.71
N LYS A 32 4.09 15.27 2.92
CA LYS A 32 5.39 15.68 2.39
C LYS A 32 6.45 14.99 3.23
N THR A 33 7.39 14.32 2.56
CA THR A 33 8.55 13.73 3.21
C THR A 33 9.79 14.52 2.79
N SER A 34 10.68 14.82 3.73
CA SER A 34 11.89 15.62 3.51
C SER A 34 13.16 14.77 3.48
N GLU A 35 13.13 13.56 4.04
CA GLU A 35 14.26 12.65 4.04
C GLU A 35 13.83 11.17 3.99
N PRO A 36 14.74 10.23 3.60
CA PRO A 36 14.42 8.81 3.58
C PRO A 36 14.03 8.27 4.97
N LEU A 37 13.09 7.32 4.97
CA LEU A 37 12.60 6.57 6.13
C LEU A 37 11.67 7.34 7.08
N GLU A 38 11.23 8.56 6.75
CA GLU A 38 10.19 9.26 7.52
C GLU A 38 8.83 8.56 7.44
N VAL A 39 8.46 8.11 6.24
CA VAL A 39 7.18 7.42 5.99
C VAL A 39 7.43 6.25 5.07
N VAL A 40 7.06 5.07 5.55
CA VAL A 40 7.21 3.81 4.84
C VAL A 40 5.85 3.13 4.76
N PHE A 41 5.48 2.67 3.57
CA PHE A 41 4.31 1.85 3.35
C PHE A 41 4.74 0.39 3.33
N ALA A 42 4.17 -0.42 4.21
CA ALA A 42 4.37 -1.86 4.22
C ALA A 42 3.03 -2.58 4.03
N ASP A 43 3.02 -3.60 3.19
CA ASP A 43 1.83 -4.41 2.91
C ASP A 43 2.20 -5.88 2.65
N ILE A 44 1.26 -6.79 2.88
CA ILE A 44 1.39 -8.23 2.64
C ILE A 44 0.43 -8.62 1.53
N ILE A 45 0.97 -9.15 0.44
CA ILE A 45 0.21 -9.60 -0.72
C ILE A 45 0.12 -11.12 -0.68
N GLY A 46 -1.11 -11.68 -0.59
CA GLY A 46 -1.35 -13.12 -0.70
C GLY A 46 -2.50 -13.64 0.18
N PRO A 47 -2.80 -14.96 0.12
CA PRO A 47 -1.99 -16.01 -0.51
C PRO A 47 -2.09 -16.03 -2.05
N LYS A 48 -0.99 -16.34 -2.72
CA LYS A 48 -0.91 -16.58 -4.17
C LYS A 48 -0.53 -18.04 -4.45
N LYS A 49 -0.58 -18.44 -5.73
CA LYS A 49 -0.01 -19.72 -6.16
C LYS A 49 1.45 -19.81 -5.67
N PRO A 50 1.86 -20.94 -5.06
CA PRO A 50 3.22 -21.08 -4.57
C PRO A 50 4.25 -20.82 -5.67
N SER A 51 5.30 -20.07 -5.35
CA SER A 51 6.48 -19.98 -6.21
C SER A 51 7.21 -21.33 -6.28
N LEU A 52 8.23 -21.44 -7.14
CA LEU A 52 9.11 -22.62 -7.18
C LEU A 52 9.73 -22.94 -5.80
N GLY A 53 9.94 -21.92 -4.95
CA GLY A 53 10.45 -22.07 -3.59
C GLY A 53 9.38 -22.28 -2.51
N GLY A 54 8.11 -22.44 -2.89
CA GLY A 54 6.98 -22.63 -1.98
C GLY A 54 6.49 -21.36 -1.29
N ALA A 55 6.94 -20.17 -1.71
CA ALA A 55 6.47 -18.91 -1.14
C ALA A 55 5.08 -18.57 -1.69
N CYS A 56 4.15 -18.22 -0.80
CA CYS A 56 2.77 -17.90 -1.13
C CYS A 56 2.41 -16.43 -0.83
N TYR A 57 3.30 -15.69 -0.18
CA TYR A 57 3.09 -14.31 0.24
C TYR A 57 4.27 -13.43 -0.18
N ILE A 58 4.00 -12.14 -0.37
CA ILE A 58 5.02 -11.12 -0.62
C ILE A 58 4.84 -10.02 0.43
N LEU A 59 5.89 -9.70 1.17
CA LEU A 59 5.95 -8.46 1.96
C LEU A 59 6.55 -7.38 1.06
N SER A 60 5.78 -6.33 0.77
CA SER A 60 6.23 -5.15 0.04
C SER A 60 6.46 -3.99 1.01
N ILE A 61 7.63 -3.36 0.96
CA ILE A 61 7.98 -2.20 1.78
C ILE A 61 8.48 -1.10 0.87
N ILE A 62 7.86 0.08 0.90
CA ILE A 62 8.16 1.19 0.00
C ILE A 62 8.38 2.45 0.83
N ASP A 63 9.57 3.03 0.72
CA ASP A 63 9.88 4.34 1.30
C ASP A 63 9.26 5.46 0.45
N ARG A 64 8.48 6.35 1.08
CA ARG A 64 7.76 7.41 0.37
C ARG A 64 8.70 8.46 -0.23
N PHE A 65 9.77 8.80 0.48
CA PHE A 65 10.70 9.86 0.05
C PHE A 65 11.55 9.39 -1.12
N SER A 66 12.33 8.32 -0.91
CA SER A 66 13.32 7.85 -1.86
C SER A 66 12.73 6.99 -2.98
N ARG A 67 11.47 6.55 -2.83
CA ARG A 67 10.76 5.64 -3.75
C ARG A 67 11.39 4.25 -3.86
N TYR A 68 12.39 3.92 -3.05
CA TYR A 68 12.97 2.58 -3.01
C TYR A 68 11.98 1.58 -2.42
N GLY A 69 11.79 0.47 -3.14
CA GLY A 69 10.92 -0.64 -2.76
C GLY A 69 11.70 -1.92 -2.48
N PHE A 70 11.25 -2.67 -1.49
CA PHE A 70 11.77 -3.98 -1.10
C PHE A 70 10.64 -5.00 -1.14
N TYR A 71 10.92 -6.17 -1.69
CA TYR A 71 9.95 -7.26 -1.81
C TYR A 71 10.55 -8.55 -1.26
N TYR A 72 9.89 -9.14 -0.27
CA TYR A 72 10.33 -10.38 0.37
C TYR A 72 9.31 -11.48 0.11
N LEU A 73 9.77 -12.61 -0.43
CA LEU A 73 8.96 -13.81 -0.60
C LEU A 73 8.85 -14.54 0.74
N MET A 74 7.63 -14.93 1.12
CA MET A 74 7.34 -15.61 2.38
C MET A 74 6.46 -16.84 2.13
N LYS A 75 6.73 -17.93 2.84
CA LYS A 75 5.91 -19.15 2.87
C LYS A 75 4.69 -18.96 3.76
N THR A 76 4.82 -18.22 4.86
CA THR A 76 3.74 -17.94 5.81
C THR A 76 3.65 -16.46 6.16
N LYS A 77 2.48 -15.99 6.61
CA LYS A 77 2.31 -14.60 7.08
C LYS A 77 3.15 -14.30 8.33
N ALA A 78 3.46 -15.31 9.15
CA ALA A 78 4.21 -15.14 10.39
C ALA A 78 5.66 -14.69 10.15
N GLU A 79 6.23 -15.00 8.99
CA GLU A 79 7.59 -14.58 8.63
C GLU A 79 7.72 -13.04 8.46
N THR A 80 6.60 -12.32 8.32
CA THR A 80 6.56 -10.86 8.12
C THR A 80 7.36 -10.12 9.17
N TYR A 81 7.18 -10.48 10.45
CA TYR A 81 7.85 -9.78 11.54
C TYR A 81 9.37 -9.84 11.40
N GLN A 82 9.91 -11.03 11.14
CA GLN A 82 11.35 -11.22 11.01
C GLN A 82 11.91 -10.50 9.78
N TYR A 83 11.24 -10.58 8.63
CA TYR A 83 11.65 -9.86 7.42
C TYR A 83 11.62 -8.34 7.62
N PHE A 84 10.57 -7.83 8.27
CA PHE A 84 10.43 -6.40 8.54
C PHE A 84 11.53 -5.88 9.48
N VAL A 85 11.80 -6.59 10.59
CA VAL A 85 12.86 -6.21 11.54
C VAL A 85 14.24 -6.23 10.86
N ASN A 86 14.52 -7.25 10.04
CA ASN A 86 15.77 -7.35 9.30
C ASN A 86 15.93 -6.22 8.29
N TRP A 87 14.85 -5.88 7.58
CA TRP A 87 14.81 -4.76 6.67
C TRP A 87 15.05 -3.43 7.39
N LEU A 88 14.39 -3.18 8.53
CA LEU A 88 14.54 -1.94 9.29
C LEU A 88 16.01 -1.73 9.72
N LYS A 89 16.63 -2.77 10.30
CA LYS A 89 18.06 -2.74 10.67
C LYS A 89 18.98 -2.49 9.47
N PHE A 90 18.63 -3.00 8.29
CA PHE A 90 19.38 -2.71 7.07
C PHE A 90 19.20 -1.25 6.63
N ALA A 91 17.96 -0.76 6.58
CA ALA A 91 17.62 0.58 6.13
C ALA A 91 18.27 1.66 7.01
N GLU A 92 18.19 1.52 8.34
CA GLU A 92 18.79 2.46 9.29
C GLU A 92 20.32 2.53 9.17
N ARG A 93 20.99 1.38 9.00
CA ARG A 93 22.44 1.34 8.77
C ARG A 93 22.83 2.06 7.48
N LYS A 94 22.06 1.85 6.40
CA LYS A 94 22.30 2.53 5.11
C LYS A 94 22.06 4.04 5.19
N LYS A 95 21.09 4.50 5.99
CA LYS A 95 20.88 5.94 6.26
C LYS A 95 22.11 6.55 6.94
N LYS A 96 22.63 5.92 8.00
CA LYS A 96 23.82 6.40 8.73
C LYS A 96 25.09 6.51 7.86
N GLN A 97 25.27 5.61 6.89
CA GLN A 97 26.44 5.61 6.00
C GLN A 97 26.45 6.77 4.98
N LYS A 98 25.30 7.41 4.71
CA LYS A 98 25.18 8.47 3.70
C LYS A 98 25.24 9.90 4.28
N SER A 99 25.32 10.06 5.59
CA SER A 99 25.32 11.36 6.28
C SER A 99 26.74 11.90 6.57
N TYR A 100 27.70 11.64 5.70
CA TYR A 100 29.07 12.16 5.76
C TYR A 100 29.38 13.03 4.53
#